data_AF-A0A6P4YPI5-F1
#
_entry.id   AF-A0A6P4YPI5-F1
#
_cell.length_a   1.000
_cell.length_b   1.000
_cell.length_c   1.000
_cell.angle_alpha   90.00
_cell.angle_beta   90.00
_cell.angle_gamma   90.00
#
_symmetry.space_group_name_H-M   'P 1'
#
loop_
_entity.id
_entity.type
_entity.pdbx_description
1 polymer ?
#
loop_
_entity_poly.entity_id
_entity_poly.type
_entity_poly.pdbx_seq_one_letter_code
_entity_poly.pdbx_strand_id
1 'polypeptide(L)'
;MEFSGWNVEIGHPYIMTIQWTIVATFLYAEIGVCVLLCIPFISARRWQKIFKSALLNWFVQHGNLYFNVLIAILLLLFGDGIRESLKYGDLKDEEGAEGALRPGSHMNIMMHLFRAQRNLYMSGFALFLIIVLRRLVTVISNTATLEAKSEAFEKQAKSATDAAEKLLEENEKLKKEGPGAENDAELEKLRDKVANKNKELDEAKDKLLHLEADLQAVKKQAQGVNTEYDRLLKEHSKLQEELEAAKGGDGDKKDD
;
A
#
# COMPACT_ATOMS: atom_id res chain seq x y z
N MET A 1 -43.82 45.95 59.66
CA MET A 1 -44.47 44.72 60.16
C MET A 1 -45.64 44.45 59.24
N GLU A 2 -45.74 43.39 58.44
CA GLU A 2 -44.95 42.17 58.25
C GLU A 2 -45.12 41.79 56.77
N PHE A 3 -44.02 41.40 56.10
CA PHE A 3 -44.07 40.77 54.79
C PHE A 3 -44.46 39.31 54.98
N SER A 4 -45.74 38.98 54.83
CA SER A 4 -46.23 37.61 54.88
C SER A 4 -45.98 36.90 53.55
N GLY A 5 -44.86 36.18 53.49
CA GLY A 5 -44.78 34.82 52.95
C GLY A 5 -45.23 34.60 51.50
N TRP A 6 -44.36 34.95 50.55
CA TRP A 6 -44.25 34.17 49.32
C TRP A 6 -43.56 32.83 49.64
N ASN A 7 -44.25 31.95 50.37
CA ASN A 7 -43.92 30.53 50.33
C ASN A 7 -44.49 30.01 49.02
N VAL A 8 -43.72 30.22 47.96
CA VAL A 8 -43.81 29.40 46.76
C VAL A 8 -43.45 28.01 47.23
N GLU A 9 -44.48 27.20 47.54
CA GLU A 9 -44.34 25.76 47.51
C GLU A 9 -43.82 25.45 46.11
N ILE A 10 -42.50 25.20 46.03
CA ILE A 10 -41.87 24.58 44.89
C ILE A 10 -42.51 23.20 44.83
N GLY A 11 -43.64 23.13 44.12
CA GLY A 11 -44.33 21.89 43.81
C GLY A 11 -43.27 20.94 43.31
N HIS A 12 -43.13 19.81 44.02
CA HIS A 12 -42.15 18.79 43.69
C HIS A 12 -42.15 18.58 42.17
N PRO A 13 -41.00 18.77 41.50
CA PRO A 13 -40.95 18.70 40.06
C PRO A 13 -41.40 17.30 39.65
N TYR A 14 -42.55 17.23 38.98
CA TYR A 14 -43.09 16.12 38.22
C TYR A 14 -42.26 14.83 38.36
N ILE A 15 -42.48 14.08 39.45
CA ILE A 15 -41.78 12.81 39.65
C ILE A 15 -42.35 11.85 38.61
N MET A 16 -41.71 11.79 37.45
CA MET A 16 -41.98 10.76 36.46
C MET A 16 -41.64 9.41 37.10
N THR A 17 -42.30 8.35 36.63
CA THR A 17 -41.99 6.98 37.06
C THR A 17 -40.47 6.76 37.01
N ILE A 18 -39.90 6.11 38.03
CA ILE A 18 -38.44 5.92 38.17
C ILE A 18 -37.81 5.38 36.88
N GLN A 19 -38.51 4.50 36.16
CA GLN A 19 -38.14 4.03 34.82
C GLN A 19 -37.84 5.16 33.84
N TRP A 20 -38.73 6.14 33.70
CA TRP A 20 -38.60 7.25 32.76
C TRP A 20 -37.55 8.27 33.20
N THR A 21 -37.31 8.40 34.50
CA THR A 21 -36.20 9.22 35.03
C THR A 21 -34.84 8.61 34.67
N ILE A 22 -34.71 7.28 34.72
CA ILE A 22 -33.50 6.58 34.28
C ILE A 22 -33.28 6.77 32.78
N VAL A 23 -34.33 6.61 31.96
CA VAL A 23 -34.25 6.84 30.50
C VAL A 23 -33.87 8.28 30.19
N ALA A 24 -34.42 9.26 30.91
CA ALA A 24 -34.07 10.66 30.74
C ALA A 24 -32.62 10.96 31.09
N THR A 25 -32.14 10.41 32.21
CA THR A 25 -30.74 10.55 32.63
C THR A 25 -29.80 9.95 31.59
N PHE A 26 -30.15 8.78 31.07
CA PHE A 26 -29.41 8.11 30.01
C PHE A 26 -29.37 8.97 28.74
N LEU A 27 -30.52 9.48 28.28
CA LEU A 27 -30.62 10.38 27.13
C LEU A 27 -29.73 11.63 27.29
N TYR A 28 -29.75 12.28 28.46
CA TYR A 28 -28.91 13.45 28.70
C TYR A 28 -27.42 13.11 28.70
N ALA A 29 -27.04 11.95 29.23
CA ALA A 29 -25.67 11.47 29.16
C ALA A 29 -25.24 11.22 27.70
N GLU A 30 -26.11 10.61 26.88
CA GLU A 30 -25.84 10.40 25.45
C GLU A 30 -25.68 11.71 24.69
N ILE A 31 -26.56 12.69 24.92
CA ILE A 31 -26.46 14.02 24.32
C ILE A 31 -25.13 14.66 24.73
N GLY A 32 -24.77 14.61 26.01
CA GLY A 32 -23.51 15.14 26.52
C GLY A 32 -22.29 14.50 25.84
N VAL A 33 -22.28 13.18 25.70
CA VAL A 33 -21.20 12.44 25.03
C VAL A 33 -21.17 12.72 23.53
N CYS A 34 -22.31 12.78 22.85
CA CYS A 34 -22.40 13.12 21.43
C CYS A 34 -21.89 14.53 21.16
N VAL A 35 -22.31 15.52 21.97
CA VAL A 35 -21.81 16.90 21.86
C VAL A 35 -20.31 16.94 22.13
N LEU A 36 -19.83 16.27 23.18
CA LEU A 36 -18.41 16.18 23.49
C LEU A 36 -17.59 15.59 22.33
N LEU A 37 -18.10 14.54 21.68
CA LEU A 37 -17.43 13.89 20.53
C LEU A 37 -17.52 14.73 19.24
N CYS A 38 -18.58 15.51 19.06
CA CYS A 38 -18.76 16.39 17.89
C CYS A 38 -17.96 17.69 17.98
N ILE A 39 -17.42 18.05 19.16
CA ILE A 39 -16.63 19.28 19.31
C ILE A 39 -15.32 19.16 18.51
N PRO A 40 -15.06 20.08 17.56
CA PRO A 40 -13.85 20.06 16.74
C PRO A 40 -12.57 20.45 17.52
N PHE A 41 -12.70 20.88 18.78
CA PHE A 41 -11.59 21.34 19.62
C PHE A 41 -10.68 20.21 20.11
N ILE A 42 -11.14 18.96 20.11
CA ILE A 42 -10.35 17.82 20.56
C ILE A 42 -9.77 17.12 19.32
N SER A 43 -8.48 17.34 19.07
CA SER A 43 -7.80 16.71 17.93
C SER A 43 -7.87 15.19 18.00
N ALA A 44 -7.93 14.54 16.84
CA ALA A 44 -7.95 13.08 16.71
C ALA A 44 -6.80 12.40 17.47
N ARG A 45 -5.64 13.07 17.58
CA ARG A 45 -4.49 12.66 18.40
C ARG A 45 -4.75 12.60 19.92
N ARG A 46 -5.53 13.54 20.47
CA ARG A 46 -5.91 13.53 21.90
C ARG A 46 -6.91 12.42 22.18
N TRP A 47 -7.90 12.28 21.31
CA TRP A 47 -8.82 11.14 21.32
C TRP A 47 -8.03 9.84 21.23
N GLN A 48 -7.06 9.70 20.33
CA GLN A 48 -6.24 8.49 20.22
C GLN A 48 -5.59 8.07 21.53
N LYS A 49 -5.06 9.01 22.33
CA LYS A 49 -4.46 8.69 23.64
C LYS A 49 -5.50 8.22 24.65
N ILE A 50 -6.69 8.82 24.63
CA ILE A 50 -7.82 8.45 25.48
C ILE A 50 -8.39 7.09 25.05
N PHE A 51 -8.57 6.86 23.74
CA PHE A 51 -9.03 5.62 23.13
C PHE A 51 -8.03 4.46 23.30
N LYS A 52 -6.73 4.73 23.30
CA LYS A 52 -5.69 3.72 23.61
C LYS A 52 -5.53 3.42 25.09
N SER A 53 -6.16 4.18 25.99
CA SER A 53 -6.07 3.89 27.43
C SER A 53 -6.76 2.56 27.76
N ALA A 54 -6.26 1.86 28.77
CA ALA A 54 -6.78 0.54 29.18
C ALA A 54 -8.30 0.56 29.48
N LEU A 55 -8.81 1.70 29.95
CA LEU A 55 -10.24 1.94 30.18
C LEU A 55 -11.07 1.81 28.92
N LEU A 56 -10.61 2.40 27.82
CA LEU A 56 -11.37 2.36 26.57
C LEU A 56 -11.18 1.08 25.79
N ASN A 57 -10.01 0.45 25.86
CA ASN A 57 -9.83 -0.88 25.26
C ASN A 57 -10.72 -1.93 25.96
N TRP A 58 -10.88 -1.82 27.28
CA TRP A 58 -11.86 -2.61 28.03
C TRP A 58 -13.30 -2.30 27.59
N PHE A 59 -13.63 -1.02 27.42
CA PHE A 59 -14.93 -0.56 26.92
C PHE A 59 -15.21 -1.02 25.48
N VAL A 60 -14.22 -1.13 24.60
CA VAL A 60 -14.41 -1.59 23.22
C VAL A 60 -14.54 -3.12 23.16
N GLN A 61 -13.73 -3.86 23.91
CA GLN A 61 -13.76 -5.33 23.93
C GLN A 61 -15.09 -5.87 24.48
N HIS A 62 -15.59 -5.32 25.59
CA HIS A 62 -16.86 -5.77 26.16
C HIS A 62 -18.05 -4.92 25.71
N GLY A 63 -17.82 -3.71 25.21
CA GLY A 63 -18.87 -2.77 24.85
C GLY A 63 -19.78 -3.26 23.74
N ASN A 64 -19.30 -4.01 22.75
CA ASN A 64 -20.18 -4.47 21.67
C ASN A 64 -21.34 -5.32 22.21
N LEU A 65 -21.10 -6.16 23.21
CA LEU A 65 -22.16 -6.92 23.90
C LEU A 65 -23.07 -5.98 24.71
N TYR A 66 -22.49 -5.10 25.54
CA TYR A 66 -23.27 -4.17 26.36
C TYR A 66 -24.12 -3.21 25.52
N PHE A 67 -23.59 -2.64 24.44
CA PHE A 67 -24.30 -1.78 23.50
C PHE A 67 -25.44 -2.53 22.81
N ASN A 68 -25.24 -3.77 22.36
CA ASN A 68 -26.31 -4.54 21.73
C ASN A 68 -27.43 -4.88 22.73
N VAL A 69 -27.09 -5.24 23.97
CA VAL A 69 -28.09 -5.48 25.04
C VAL A 69 -28.84 -4.20 25.38
N LEU A 70 -28.13 -3.08 25.48
CA LEU A 70 -28.72 -1.77 25.78
C LEU A 70 -29.66 -1.29 24.67
N ILE A 71 -29.29 -1.50 23.40
CA ILE A 71 -30.16 -1.26 22.23
C ILE A 71 -31.40 -2.15 22.31
N ALA A 72 -31.26 -3.44 22.66
CA ALA A 72 -32.41 -4.33 22.80
C ALA A 72 -33.38 -3.86 23.90
N ILE A 73 -32.85 -3.40 25.04
CA ILE A 73 -33.67 -2.83 26.13
C ILE A 73 -34.39 -1.55 25.67
N LEU A 74 -33.69 -0.65 24.97
CA LEU A 74 -34.29 0.57 24.40
C LEU A 74 -35.38 0.26 23.36
N LEU A 75 -35.17 -0.76 22.52
CA LEU A 75 -36.18 -1.23 21.57
C LEU A 75 -37.43 -1.77 22.28
N LEU A 76 -37.26 -2.51 23.37
CA LEU A 76 -38.38 -2.99 24.18
C LEU A 76 -39.14 -1.82 24.82
N LEU A 77 -38.44 -0.84 25.40
CA LEU A 77 -39.05 0.37 25.97
C LEU A 77 -39.75 1.24 24.92
N PHE A 78 -39.16 1.35 23.74
CA PHE A 78 -39.75 2.06 22.62
C PHE A 78 -41.00 1.33 22.10
N GLY A 79 -40.95 0.01 22.00
CA GLY A 79 -42.11 -0.82 21.66
C GLY A 79 -43.24 -0.71 22.70
N ASP A 80 -42.90 -0.69 23.99
CA ASP A 80 -43.85 -0.44 25.07
C ASP A 80 -44.46 0.97 24.96
N GLY A 81 -43.64 1.99 24.67
CA GLY A 81 -44.09 3.36 24.42
C GLY A 81 -45.01 3.48 23.20
N ILE A 82 -44.75 2.73 22.11
CA ILE A 82 -45.63 2.67 20.94
C ILE A 82 -46.97 2.05 21.34
N ARG A 83 -46.94 0.88 21.98
CA ARG A 83 -48.14 0.17 22.42
C ARG A 83 -48.99 1.03 23.35
N GLU A 84 -48.35 1.72 24.29
CA GLU A 84 -49.00 2.60 25.25
C GLU A 84 -49.59 3.85 24.56
N SER A 85 -48.85 4.48 23.65
CA SER A 85 -49.33 5.63 22.90
C SER A 85 -50.49 5.28 21.96
N LEU A 86 -50.51 4.08 21.37
CA LEU A 86 -51.60 3.62 20.52
C LEU A 86 -52.83 3.26 21.37
N LYS A 87 -52.65 2.53 22.48
CA LYS A 87 -53.74 2.15 23.38
C LYS A 87 -54.49 3.37 23.94
N TYR A 88 -53.77 4.37 24.41
CA TYR A 88 -54.39 5.60 24.93
C TYR A 88 -54.88 6.53 23.81
N GLY A 89 -54.41 6.33 22.57
CA GLY A 89 -54.95 6.99 21.38
C GLY A 89 -56.34 6.45 21.03
N ASP A 90 -56.48 5.14 20.95
CA ASP A 90 -57.76 4.46 20.67
C ASP A 90 -58.82 4.79 21.73
N LEU A 91 -58.44 4.76 23.01
CA LEU A 91 -59.32 5.10 24.14
C LEU A 91 -59.79 6.57 24.10
N LYS A 92 -58.98 7.48 23.54
CA LYS A 92 -59.36 8.88 23.34
C LYS A 92 -60.39 9.02 22.24
N ASP A 93 -60.28 8.22 21.17
CA ASP A 93 -61.22 8.29 20.05
C ASP A 93 -62.57 7.63 20.41
N GLU A 94 -62.57 6.56 21.20
CA GLU A 94 -63.80 5.92 21.73
C GLU A 94 -64.50 6.80 22.80
N GLU A 95 -63.77 7.33 23.79
CA GLU A 95 -64.36 8.24 24.79
C GLU A 95 -64.66 9.64 24.24
N GLY A 96 -64.14 10.02 23.06
CA GLY A 96 -64.56 11.25 22.37
C GLY A 96 -66.04 11.21 21.96
N ALA A 97 -66.60 10.00 21.76
CA ALA A 97 -67.99 9.78 21.39
C ALA A 97 -68.93 9.62 22.61
N GLU A 98 -68.47 9.03 23.74
CA GLU A 98 -69.28 8.81 24.96
C GLU A 98 -68.93 9.74 26.15
N GLY A 99 -67.74 10.34 26.17
CA GLY A 99 -67.16 11.08 27.31
C GLY A 99 -67.70 12.49 27.53
N ALA A 100 -68.57 12.99 26.65
CA ALA A 100 -69.32 14.23 26.87
C ALA A 100 -70.21 14.17 28.14
N LEU A 101 -70.47 12.97 28.67
CA LEU A 101 -71.30 12.74 29.84
C LEU A 101 -70.54 12.68 31.17
N ARG A 102 -69.19 12.58 31.18
CA ARG A 102 -68.36 12.49 32.41
C ARG A 102 -67.04 13.29 32.26
N PRO A 103 -67.03 14.59 32.60
CA PRO A 103 -65.86 15.47 32.41
C PRO A 103 -64.56 14.99 33.07
N GLY A 104 -64.65 14.16 34.12
CA GLY A 104 -63.49 13.63 34.84
C GLY A 104 -62.72 12.52 34.10
N SER A 105 -63.34 11.70 33.24
CA SER A 105 -62.63 10.59 32.56
C SER A 105 -61.76 11.11 31.41
N HIS A 106 -62.30 12.04 30.63
CA HIS A 106 -61.62 12.65 29.50
C HIS A 106 -60.32 13.38 29.90
N MET A 107 -60.29 14.08 31.04
CA MET A 107 -59.08 14.73 31.56
C MET A 107 -57.99 13.70 31.94
N ASN A 108 -58.37 12.56 32.51
CA ASN A 108 -57.44 11.51 32.89
C ASN A 108 -56.83 10.84 31.66
N ILE A 109 -57.63 10.55 30.62
CA ILE A 109 -57.12 9.96 29.37
C ILE A 109 -56.16 10.90 28.65
N MET A 110 -56.49 12.19 28.54
CA MET A 110 -55.57 13.17 27.94
C MET A 110 -54.25 13.28 28.70
N MET A 111 -54.29 13.19 30.03
CA MET A 111 -53.08 13.19 30.84
C MET A 111 -52.22 11.94 30.62
N HIS A 112 -52.84 10.76 30.50
CA HIS A 112 -52.14 9.51 30.18
C HIS A 112 -51.56 9.52 28.76
N LEU A 113 -52.28 10.06 27.78
CA LEU A 113 -51.83 10.19 26.40
C LEU A 113 -50.61 11.12 26.29
N PHE A 114 -50.65 12.29 26.94
CA PHE A 114 -49.50 13.22 26.96
C PHE A 114 -48.26 12.58 27.59
N ARG A 115 -48.47 11.78 28.65
CA ARG A 115 -47.40 11.02 29.29
C ARG A 115 -46.82 9.97 28.35
N ALA A 116 -47.66 9.20 27.66
CA ALA A 116 -47.24 8.18 26.71
C ALA A 116 -46.49 8.77 25.50
N GLN A 117 -46.99 9.86 24.92
CA GLN A 117 -46.33 10.55 23.79
C GLN A 117 -44.93 11.05 24.17
N ARG A 118 -44.80 11.73 25.31
CA ARG A 118 -43.49 12.23 25.76
C ARG A 118 -42.52 11.08 26.06
N ASN A 119 -43.00 10.00 26.67
CA ASN A 119 -42.19 8.82 26.96
C ASN A 119 -41.73 8.08 25.68
N LEU A 120 -42.60 8.02 24.66
CA LEU A 120 -42.27 7.52 23.32
C LEU A 120 -41.16 8.36 22.67
N TYR A 121 -41.26 9.69 22.72
CA TYR A 121 -40.21 10.55 22.18
C TYR A 121 -38.88 10.39 22.91
N MET A 122 -38.89 10.34 24.26
CA MET A 122 -37.68 10.17 25.05
C MET A 122 -36.94 8.87 24.72
N SER A 123 -37.66 7.75 24.65
CA SER A 123 -37.08 6.45 24.27
C SER A 123 -36.64 6.40 22.81
N GLY A 124 -37.40 7.02 21.90
CA GLY A 124 -37.04 7.10 20.48
C GLY A 124 -35.78 7.94 20.23
N PHE A 125 -35.65 9.08 20.90
CA PHE A 125 -34.44 9.91 20.81
C PHE A 125 -33.22 9.21 21.39
N ALA A 126 -33.36 8.49 22.51
CA ALA A 126 -32.26 7.72 23.10
C ALA A 126 -31.81 6.59 22.16
N LEU A 127 -32.76 5.89 21.54
CA LEU A 127 -32.48 4.86 20.55
C LEU A 127 -31.76 5.42 19.31
N PHE A 128 -32.19 6.58 18.83
CA PHE A 128 -31.51 7.25 17.72
C PHE A 128 -30.07 7.65 18.11
N LEU A 129 -29.90 8.29 19.28
CA LEU A 129 -28.60 8.77 19.73
C LEU A 129 -27.62 7.65 20.01
N ILE A 130 -28.02 6.51 20.58
CA ILE A 130 -27.10 5.39 20.81
C ILE A 130 -26.52 4.84 19.50
N ILE A 131 -27.31 4.82 18.42
CA ILE A 131 -26.85 4.40 17.08
C ILE A 131 -25.86 5.42 16.53
N VAL A 132 -26.18 6.72 16.63
CA VAL A 132 -25.29 7.80 16.20
C VAL A 132 -23.99 7.78 16.98
N LEU A 133 -24.04 7.62 18.30
CA LEU A 133 -22.88 7.53 19.19
C LEU A 133 -21.99 6.35 18.82
N ARG A 134 -22.57 5.16 18.56
CA ARG A 134 -21.83 4.00 18.07
C ARG A 134 -21.08 4.31 16.78
N ARG A 135 -21.74 4.97 15.82
CA ARG A 135 -21.13 5.37 14.55
C ARG A 135 -20.00 6.37 14.77
N LEU A 136 -20.21 7.40 15.59
CA LEU A 136 -19.21 8.43 15.91
C LEU A 136 -17.97 7.83 16.56
N VAL A 137 -18.14 7.02 17.61
CA VAL A 137 -17.05 6.35 18.32
C VAL A 137 -16.22 5.47 17.36
N THR A 138 -16.88 4.71 16.49
CA THR A 138 -16.19 3.84 15.52
C THR A 138 -15.39 4.66 14.50
N VAL A 139 -15.99 5.73 13.96
CA VAL A 139 -15.33 6.59 12.97
C VAL A 139 -14.13 7.31 13.60
N ILE A 140 -14.29 7.87 14.80
CA ILE A 140 -13.21 8.58 15.50
C ILE A 140 -12.06 7.61 15.84
N SER A 141 -12.37 6.41 16.33
CA SER A 141 -11.37 5.37 16.60
C SER A 141 -10.61 4.98 15.33
N ASN A 142 -11.31 4.77 14.22
CA ASN A 142 -10.68 4.42 12.93
C ASN A 142 -9.77 5.55 12.43
N THR A 143 -10.25 6.80 12.43
CA THR A 143 -9.44 7.96 12.03
C THR A 143 -8.20 8.13 12.90
N ALA A 144 -8.34 7.98 14.22
CA ALA A 144 -7.22 8.04 15.16
C ALA A 144 -6.17 6.94 14.91
N THR A 145 -6.60 5.70 14.62
CA THR A 145 -5.66 4.62 14.27
C THR A 145 -4.99 4.84 12.92
N LEU A 146 -5.70 5.43 11.96
CA LEU A 146 -5.17 5.72 10.64
C LEU A 146 -4.11 6.83 10.68
N GLU A 147 -4.37 7.91 11.44
CA GLU A 147 -3.38 8.98 11.66
C GLU A 147 -2.12 8.45 12.34
N ALA A 148 -2.26 7.59 13.35
CA ALA A 148 -1.14 6.95 14.03
C ALA A 148 -0.28 6.09 13.09
N LYS A 149 -0.93 5.32 12.21
CA LYS A 149 -0.25 4.48 11.21
C LYS A 149 0.45 5.35 10.18
N SER A 150 -0.18 6.42 9.71
CA SER A 150 0.43 7.39 8.80
C SER A 150 1.69 8.03 9.41
N GLU A 151 1.65 8.49 10.66
CA GLU A 151 2.83 9.06 11.32
C GLU A 151 3.94 8.03 11.52
N ALA A 152 3.58 6.78 11.86
CA ALA A 152 4.56 5.69 11.99
C ALA A 152 5.21 5.36 10.63
N PHE A 153 4.43 5.33 9.55
CA PHE A 153 4.96 5.12 8.20
C PHE A 153 5.84 6.28 7.73
N GLU A 154 5.47 7.52 8.02
CA GLU A 154 6.29 8.68 7.69
C GLU A 154 7.64 8.63 8.43
N LYS A 155 7.64 8.26 9.72
CA LYS A 155 8.87 8.09 10.50
C LYS A 155 9.73 6.93 9.99
N GLN A 156 9.12 5.81 9.61
CA GLN A 156 9.85 4.69 9.01
C GLN A 156 10.44 5.05 7.65
N ALA A 157 9.70 5.76 6.80
CA ALA A 157 10.19 6.23 5.51
C ALA A 157 11.38 7.17 5.69
N LYS A 158 11.27 8.17 6.56
CA LYS A 158 12.39 9.07 6.89
C LYS A 158 13.60 8.32 7.44
N SER A 159 13.39 7.41 8.39
CA SER A 159 14.49 6.62 8.97
C SER A 159 15.17 5.72 7.92
N ALA A 160 14.40 5.16 6.99
CA ALA A 160 14.94 4.35 5.89
C ALA A 160 15.70 5.22 4.87
N THR A 161 15.21 6.43 4.56
CA THR A 161 15.92 7.40 3.73
C THR A 161 17.21 7.85 4.39
N ASP A 162 17.19 8.23 5.67
CA ASP A 162 18.39 8.62 6.44
C ASP A 162 19.41 7.48 6.51
N ALA A 163 18.95 6.23 6.67
CA ALA A 163 19.81 5.06 6.64
C ALA A 163 20.41 4.81 5.25
N ALA A 164 19.62 4.96 4.19
CA ALA A 164 20.10 4.85 2.82
C ALA A 164 21.13 5.96 2.49
N GLU A 165 20.88 7.19 2.92
CA GLU A 165 21.80 8.32 2.74
C GLU A 165 23.11 8.09 3.48
N LYS A 166 23.07 7.63 4.74
CA LYS A 166 24.27 7.24 5.48
C LYS A 166 25.05 6.12 4.80
N LEU A 167 24.36 5.10 4.29
CA LEU A 167 25.01 4.01 3.55
C LEU A 167 25.66 4.52 2.26
N LEU A 168 25.03 5.47 1.55
CA LEU A 168 25.61 6.10 0.36
C LEU A 168 26.84 6.94 0.72
N GLU A 169 26.76 7.77 1.77
CA GLU A 169 27.91 8.55 2.27
C GLU A 169 29.06 7.66 2.74
N GLU A 170 28.76 6.57 3.46
CA GLU A 170 29.75 5.59 3.89
C GLU A 170 30.37 4.89 2.68
N ASN A 171 29.59 4.52 1.67
CA ASN A 171 30.10 3.97 0.42
C ASN A 171 31.02 4.96 -0.31
N GLU A 172 30.65 6.24 -0.37
CA GLU A 172 31.49 7.28 -0.98
C GLU A 172 32.78 7.52 -0.19
N LYS A 173 32.73 7.51 1.15
CA LYS A 173 33.93 7.63 1.99
C LYS A 173 34.82 6.40 1.87
N LEU A 174 34.26 5.19 1.87
CA LEU A 174 35.01 3.95 1.64
C LEU A 174 35.61 3.89 0.22
N LYS A 175 34.95 4.48 -0.79
CA LYS A 175 35.54 4.65 -2.12
C LYS A 175 36.71 5.65 -2.13
N LYS A 176 36.66 6.69 -1.30
CA LYS A 176 37.71 7.72 -1.20
C LYS A 176 38.89 7.31 -0.30
N GLU A 177 38.65 6.54 0.77
CA GLU A 177 39.64 6.20 1.80
C GLU A 177 40.04 4.71 1.81
N GLY A 178 39.24 3.82 1.23
CA GLY A 178 39.55 2.40 1.10
C GLY A 178 40.41 2.08 -0.15
N PRO A 179 40.89 0.83 -0.29
CA PRO A 179 41.75 0.38 -1.39
C PRO A 179 41.13 0.47 -2.81
N GLY A 180 39.93 1.05 -2.94
CA GLY A 180 39.32 1.39 -4.22
C GLY A 180 40.13 2.40 -5.05
N ALA A 181 40.91 3.27 -4.42
CA ALA A 181 41.80 4.20 -5.11
C ALA A 181 43.04 3.52 -5.72
N GLU A 182 43.58 2.46 -5.08
CA GLU A 182 44.63 1.63 -5.67
C GLU A 182 44.07 0.74 -6.79
N ASN A 183 42.86 0.22 -6.59
CA ASN A 183 42.19 -0.61 -7.59
C ASN A 183 41.80 0.16 -8.84
N ASP A 184 41.33 1.42 -8.78
CA ASP A 184 41.00 2.19 -9.99
C ASP A 184 42.25 2.54 -10.83
N ALA A 185 43.36 2.89 -10.17
CA ALA A 185 44.62 3.15 -10.88
C ALA A 185 45.24 1.86 -11.47
N GLU A 186 45.11 0.71 -10.80
CA GLU A 186 45.46 -0.58 -11.39
C GLU A 186 44.49 -1.02 -12.48
N LEU A 187 43.19 -0.74 -12.36
CA LEU A 187 42.17 -1.08 -13.35
C LEU A 187 42.38 -0.26 -14.63
N GLU A 188 42.74 1.01 -14.51
CA GLU A 188 43.06 1.89 -15.63
C GLU A 188 44.36 1.42 -16.32
N LYS A 189 45.41 1.12 -15.56
CA LYS A 189 46.65 0.53 -16.10
C LYS A 189 46.43 -0.84 -16.75
N LEU A 190 45.55 -1.68 -16.21
CA LEU A 190 45.17 -2.95 -16.82
C LEU A 190 44.38 -2.74 -18.11
N ARG A 191 43.44 -1.78 -18.13
CA ARG A 191 42.69 -1.41 -19.34
C ARG A 191 43.62 -0.91 -20.44
N ASP A 192 44.60 -0.07 -20.11
CA ASP A 192 45.60 0.41 -21.06
C ASP A 192 46.51 -0.71 -21.57
N LYS A 193 46.95 -1.63 -20.69
CA LYS A 193 47.71 -2.81 -21.11
C LYS A 193 46.90 -3.74 -22.02
N VAL A 194 45.62 -3.96 -21.73
CA VAL A 194 44.72 -4.76 -22.58
C VAL A 194 44.51 -4.07 -23.92
N ALA A 195 44.33 -2.75 -23.96
CA ALA A 195 44.20 -1.99 -25.19
C ALA A 195 45.47 -2.05 -26.05
N ASN A 196 46.65 -1.88 -25.45
CA ASN A 196 47.93 -1.98 -26.17
C ASN A 196 48.19 -3.41 -26.66
N LYS A 197 47.95 -4.42 -25.83
CA LYS A 197 48.07 -5.84 -26.21
C LYS A 197 47.15 -6.21 -27.37
N ASN A 198 45.92 -5.68 -27.41
CA ASN A 198 45.01 -5.92 -28.53
C ASN A 198 45.50 -5.25 -29.81
N LYS A 199 46.05 -4.03 -29.74
CA LYS A 199 46.68 -3.39 -30.91
C LYS A 199 47.88 -4.20 -31.42
N GLU A 200 48.77 -4.65 -30.53
CA GLU A 200 49.89 -5.53 -30.89
C GLU A 200 49.40 -6.85 -31.51
N LEU A 201 48.31 -7.42 -30.98
CA LEU A 201 47.69 -8.64 -31.49
C LEU A 201 47.15 -8.44 -32.92
N ASP A 202 46.48 -7.32 -33.17
CA ASP A 202 45.93 -7.02 -34.50
C ASP A 202 47.03 -6.71 -35.51
N GLU A 203 48.07 -5.97 -35.13
CA GLU A 203 49.27 -5.79 -35.98
C GLU A 203 49.99 -7.12 -36.27
N ALA A 204 50.06 -8.02 -35.28
CA ALA A 204 50.65 -9.34 -35.47
C ALA A 204 49.80 -10.23 -36.39
N LYS A 205 48.47 -10.15 -36.31
CA LYS A 205 47.56 -10.83 -37.24
C LYS A 205 47.72 -10.31 -38.67
N ASP A 206 47.81 -8.99 -38.85
CA ASP A 206 47.99 -8.39 -40.17
C ASP A 206 49.33 -8.82 -40.79
N LYS A 207 50.41 -8.87 -40.00
CA LYS A 207 51.70 -9.40 -40.43
C LYS A 207 51.64 -10.88 -40.80
N LEU A 208 50.91 -11.69 -40.02
CA LEU A 208 50.72 -13.11 -40.34
C LEU A 208 49.93 -13.30 -41.63
N LEU A 209 48.88 -12.51 -41.86
CA LEU A 209 48.11 -12.54 -43.11
C LEU A 209 48.98 -12.17 -44.32
N HIS A 210 49.79 -11.13 -44.19
CA HIS A 210 50.75 -10.76 -45.25
C HIS A 210 51.76 -11.87 -45.50
N LEU A 211 52.34 -12.44 -44.45
CA LEU A 211 53.32 -13.51 -44.58
C LEU A 211 52.71 -14.79 -45.18
N GLU A 212 51.46 -15.10 -44.86
CA GLU A 212 50.74 -16.22 -45.46
C GLU A 212 50.47 -15.97 -46.96
N ALA A 213 50.08 -14.75 -47.34
CA ALA A 213 49.93 -14.37 -48.74
C ALA A 213 51.24 -14.47 -49.52
N ASP A 214 52.35 -14.02 -48.94
CA ASP A 214 53.69 -14.12 -49.52
C ASP A 214 54.12 -15.59 -49.66
N LEU A 215 53.88 -16.42 -48.65
CA LEU A 215 54.16 -17.86 -48.71
C LEU A 215 53.35 -18.52 -49.83
N GLN A 216 52.07 -18.20 -49.97
CA GLN A 216 51.25 -18.70 -51.08
C GLN A 216 51.76 -18.23 -52.44
N ALA A 217 52.23 -16.98 -52.56
CA ALA A 217 52.82 -16.45 -53.78
C ALA A 217 54.13 -17.19 -54.13
N VAL A 218 55.03 -17.36 -53.17
CA VAL A 218 56.28 -18.13 -53.34
C VAL A 218 55.98 -19.59 -53.71
N LYS A 219 54.97 -20.20 -53.09
CA LYS A 219 54.54 -21.56 -53.42
C LYS A 219 54.04 -21.67 -54.87
N LYS A 220 53.22 -20.71 -55.33
CA LYS A 220 52.77 -20.65 -56.73
C LYS A 220 53.95 -20.43 -57.69
N GLN A 221 54.89 -19.56 -57.33
CA GLN A 221 56.09 -19.32 -58.13
C GLN A 221 56.95 -20.58 -58.24
N ALA A 222 57.19 -21.28 -57.13
CA ALA A 222 57.93 -22.54 -57.10
C ALA A 222 57.23 -23.63 -57.94
N GLN A 223 55.91 -23.73 -57.87
CA GLN A 223 55.13 -24.62 -58.72
C GLN A 223 55.27 -24.27 -60.20
N GLY A 224 55.19 -22.99 -60.56
CA GLY A 224 55.37 -22.51 -61.93
C GLY A 224 56.77 -22.81 -62.48
N VAL A 225 57.81 -22.58 -61.67
CA VAL A 225 59.19 -22.96 -62.03
C VAL A 225 59.33 -24.46 -62.24
N ASN A 226 58.74 -25.28 -61.36
CA ASN A 226 58.80 -26.74 -61.49
C ASN A 226 58.12 -27.23 -62.78
N THR A 227 56.99 -26.62 -63.17
CA THR A 227 56.33 -26.96 -64.45
C THR A 227 57.13 -26.57 -65.67
N GLU A 228 57.81 -25.42 -65.66
CA GLU A 228 58.71 -25.03 -66.75
C GLU A 228 59.96 -25.91 -66.78
N TYR A 229 60.47 -26.32 -65.62
CA TYR A 229 61.57 -27.28 -65.51
C TYR A 229 61.18 -28.64 -66.12
N ASP A 230 60.00 -29.18 -65.79
CA ASP A 230 59.47 -30.42 -66.38
C ASP A 230 59.27 -30.30 -67.89
N ARG A 231 58.82 -29.13 -68.37
CA ARG A 231 58.68 -28.86 -69.81
C ARG A 231 60.03 -28.84 -70.51
N LEU A 232 61.01 -28.14 -69.95
CA LEU A 232 62.36 -28.04 -70.50
C LEU A 232 63.06 -29.40 -70.50
N LEU A 233 62.87 -30.24 -69.47
CA LEU A 233 63.33 -31.63 -69.45
C LEU A 233 62.73 -32.45 -70.60
N LYS A 234 61.44 -32.30 -70.88
CA LYS A 234 60.78 -32.95 -72.03
C LYS A 234 61.32 -32.46 -73.37
N GLU A 235 61.55 -31.15 -73.52
CA GLU A 235 62.15 -30.57 -74.73
C GLU A 235 63.60 -31.06 -74.92
N HIS A 236 64.41 -31.11 -73.85
CA HIS A 236 65.74 -31.69 -73.88
C HIS A 236 65.72 -33.19 -74.25
N SER A 237 64.81 -33.98 -73.68
CA SER A 237 64.65 -35.40 -74.04
C SER A 237 64.33 -35.59 -75.52
N LYS A 238 63.40 -34.78 -76.07
CA LYS A 238 63.03 -34.83 -77.48
C LYS A 238 64.20 -34.44 -78.39
N LEU A 239 64.89 -33.34 -78.08
CA LEU A 239 66.06 -32.91 -78.85
C LEU A 239 67.18 -33.95 -78.79
N GLN A 240 67.33 -34.66 -77.67
CA GLN A 240 68.32 -35.72 -77.53
C GLN A 240 67.94 -36.97 -78.34
N GLU A 241 66.67 -37.36 -78.36
CA GLU A 241 66.14 -38.40 -79.25
C GLU A 241 66.29 -38.03 -80.73
N GLU A 242 66.02 -36.78 -81.10
CA GLU A 242 66.23 -36.27 -82.48
C GLU A 242 67.72 -36.27 -82.85
N LEU A 243 68.61 -35.95 -81.92
CA LEU A 243 70.05 -35.95 -82.14
C LEU A 243 70.62 -37.39 -82.21
N GLU A 244 70.06 -38.33 -81.44
CA GLU A 244 70.36 -39.76 -81.57
C GLU A 244 69.79 -40.35 -82.87
N ALA A 245 68.60 -39.95 -83.31
CA ALA A 245 68.04 -40.31 -84.61
C ALA A 245 68.86 -39.72 -85.78
N ALA A 246 69.38 -38.50 -85.64
CA ALA A 246 70.28 -37.88 -86.61
C ALA A 246 71.67 -38.53 -86.64
N LYS A 247 72.18 -39.01 -85.48
CA LYS A 247 73.43 -39.78 -85.40
C LYS A 247 73.28 -41.25 -85.82
N GLY A 248 72.07 -41.82 -85.74
CA GLY A 248 71.75 -43.16 -86.22
C GLY A 248 71.38 -43.26 -87.70
N GLY A 249 71.34 -42.12 -88.41
CA GLY A 249 70.94 -42.03 -89.83
C GLY A 249 72.07 -41.80 -90.83
N ASP A 250 73.32 -41.67 -90.38
CA ASP A 250 74.48 -41.45 -91.25
C ASP A 250 75.55 -42.52 -90.97
N GLY A 251 75.32 -43.73 -91.49
CA GLY A 251 76.30 -44.81 -91.48
C GLY A 251 75.75 -46.24 -91.49
N ASP A 252 75.03 -46.65 -92.54
CA ASP A 252 75.24 -48.00 -93.10
C ASP A 252 74.67 -48.17 -94.53
N LYS A 253 75.51 -48.74 -95.41
CA LYS A 253 75.29 -49.37 -96.74
C LYS A 253 75.20 -48.50 -98.00
N LYS A 254 76.31 -48.54 -98.75
CA LYS A 254 76.48 -49.43 -99.92
C LYS A 254 77.99 -49.59 -100.21
N ASP A 255 78.55 -50.75 -100.53
CA ASP A 255 78.01 -51.96 -101.18
C ASP A 255 78.78 -53.22 -100.72
N ASP A 256 78.04 -54.31 -100.53
CA ASP A 256 78.22 -55.56 -101.29
C ASP A 256 76.80 -56.09 -101.63
#